data_AF-A0A395JKD4-F1
#
_entry.id   AF-A0A395JKD4-F1
#
_cell.length_a   1.000
_cell.length_b   1.000
_cell.length_c   1.000
_cell.angle_alpha   90.00
_cell.angle_beta   90.00
_cell.angle_gamma   90.00
#
_symmetry.space_group_name_H-M   'P 1'
#
loop_
_entity.id
_entity.type
_entity.pdbx_description
1 polymer ?
#
loop_
_entity_poly.entity_id
_entity_poly.type
_entity_poly.pdbx_seq_one_letter_code
_entity_poly.pdbx_strand_id
1 'polypeptide(L)'
;MQKNIGNVLTLFACLLSTLIAIAVQAQEFVPAKVIESSVSENLYEGIWPSRIDSGVAELVFMVDKTGQPKEIEVLRSSRSFFNGPAIKTIETYRYQPATVNAEPVESRQVARVEFDHSKIANIRGFVNPMDAPDGYMSLYNRLRKELNKESPNHRKAVHTLNKIHRLRYKTFFTEVHTQLARYYLAVEFGSKEEQLEPLLKVMMFENIEWGGKRALDDETKNTIQLAILKLMLDLGHNAEALKKYSEFSATNSDVSNAFSSYMQKIKQIQQSDSVLERRVTLTPDGKAFLSLLKKSFVVELVTGSVDNFLIRCERRFARFEYNPEAQYDIPAAWGECEMQLNGAPDTLVSVLQQ
;
A
#
# COMPACT_ATOMS: atom_id res chain seq x y z
N MET A 1 -44.37 -81.63 12.07
CA MET A 1 -44.12 -80.70 13.19
C MET A 1 -42.76 -81.02 13.80
N GLN A 2 -41.87 -80.02 13.90
CA GLN A 2 -40.59 -79.99 14.66
C GLN A 2 -39.48 -80.99 14.27
N LYS A 3 -38.19 -80.68 14.21
CA LYS A 3 -37.40 -79.44 14.02
C LYS A 3 -35.98 -79.96 13.68
N ASN A 4 -35.37 -79.46 12.61
CA ASN A 4 -34.02 -79.85 12.18
C ASN A 4 -32.93 -79.19 13.05
N ILE A 5 -31.89 -79.96 13.35
CA ILE A 5 -30.61 -79.50 13.91
C ILE A 5 -29.65 -79.28 12.72
N GLY A 6 -28.92 -78.16 12.74
CA GLY A 6 -27.85 -77.90 11.79
C GLY A 6 -27.07 -76.63 12.14
N ASN A 7 -25.94 -76.81 12.82
CA ASN A 7 -24.91 -75.79 13.04
C ASN A 7 -24.29 -75.36 11.70
N VAL A 8 -24.17 -74.05 11.45
CA VAL A 8 -23.06 -73.48 10.66
C VAL A 8 -22.71 -72.11 11.24
N LEU A 9 -21.48 -72.00 11.74
CA LEU A 9 -20.76 -70.78 12.09
C LEU A 9 -20.65 -69.82 10.88
N THR A 10 -20.36 -68.56 11.19
CA THR A 10 -19.42 -67.64 10.50
C THR A 10 -20.02 -66.31 10.00
N LEU A 11 -19.29 -65.25 10.34
CA LEU A 11 -19.24 -63.88 9.78
C LEU A 11 -20.16 -62.80 10.37
N PHE A 12 -19.64 -62.27 11.49
CA PHE A 12 -19.51 -60.84 11.77
C PHE A 12 -19.38 -59.98 10.50
N ALA A 13 -20.27 -58.99 10.33
CA ALA A 13 -20.01 -57.78 9.58
C ALA A 13 -20.80 -56.62 10.22
N CYS A 14 -20.23 -56.06 11.28
CA CYS A 14 -20.58 -54.71 11.74
C CYS A 14 -20.28 -53.73 10.61
N LEU A 15 -21.33 -53.23 9.94
CA LEU A 15 -21.26 -52.03 9.11
C LEU A 15 -21.12 -50.82 10.03
N LEU A 16 -19.89 -50.61 10.53
CA LEU A 16 -19.47 -49.35 11.12
C LEU A 16 -19.11 -48.41 9.97
N SER A 17 -20.10 -47.67 9.47
CA SER A 17 -19.86 -46.54 8.58
C SER A 17 -19.23 -45.41 9.39
N THR A 18 -17.90 -45.43 9.51
CA THR A 18 -17.13 -44.30 10.02
C THR A 18 -17.23 -43.15 9.03
N LEU A 19 -18.10 -42.19 9.36
CA LEU A 19 -17.97 -40.81 8.90
C LEU A 19 -16.60 -40.30 9.36
N ILE A 20 -15.60 -40.38 8.49
CA ILE A 20 -14.36 -39.63 8.67
C ILE A 20 -14.73 -38.17 8.43
N ALA A 21 -15.07 -37.47 9.51
CA ALA A 21 -15.03 -36.02 9.52
C ALA A 21 -13.57 -35.63 9.26
N ILE A 22 -13.24 -35.26 8.02
CA ILE A 22 -11.98 -34.61 7.72
C ILE A 22 -12.04 -33.27 8.46
N ALA A 23 -11.42 -33.22 9.63
CA ALA A 23 -11.12 -31.95 10.27
C ALA A 23 -10.22 -31.19 9.29
N VAL A 24 -10.78 -30.18 8.64
CA VAL A 24 -10.00 -29.22 7.86
C VAL A 24 -9.13 -28.49 8.87
N GLN A 25 -7.91 -28.97 9.09
CA GLN A 25 -6.91 -28.23 9.84
C GLN A 25 -6.65 -26.94 9.06
N ALA A 26 -6.97 -25.80 9.68
CA ALA A 26 -6.60 -24.51 9.14
C ALA A 26 -5.08 -24.51 8.94
N GLN A 27 -4.64 -24.24 7.71
CA GLN A 27 -3.21 -24.15 7.40
C GLN A 27 -2.55 -23.12 8.33
N GLU A 28 -1.56 -23.56 9.09
CA GLU A 28 -0.82 -22.66 9.99
C GLU A 28 0.16 -21.85 9.16
N PHE A 29 -0.15 -20.56 8.98
CA PHE A 29 0.70 -19.62 8.28
C PHE A 29 1.51 -18.80 9.29
N VAL A 30 2.83 -18.82 9.13
CA VAL A 30 3.75 -17.97 9.88
C VAL A 30 4.36 -16.97 8.89
N PRO A 31 4.20 -15.65 9.11
CA PRO A 31 4.73 -14.64 8.19
C PRO A 31 6.26 -14.60 8.23
N ALA A 32 6.87 -14.10 7.14
CA ALA A 32 8.31 -13.88 7.10
C ALA A 32 8.73 -12.86 8.15
N LYS A 33 9.93 -13.04 8.68
CA LYS A 33 10.49 -12.20 9.75
C LYS A 33 11.86 -11.70 9.34
N VAL A 34 12.10 -10.39 9.47
CA VAL A 34 13.43 -9.79 9.24
C VAL A 34 14.43 -10.40 10.23
N ILE A 35 15.54 -10.93 9.71
CA ILE A 35 16.69 -11.38 10.50
C ILE A 35 17.79 -10.32 10.48
N GLU A 36 18.02 -9.73 9.30
CA GLU A 36 19.03 -8.70 9.11
C GLU A 36 18.42 -7.52 8.35
N SER A 37 18.55 -6.33 8.93
CA SER A 37 18.18 -5.07 8.31
C SER A 37 19.28 -4.06 8.59
N SER A 38 20.36 -4.16 7.83
CA SER A 38 21.31 -3.06 7.77
C SER A 38 20.72 -2.00 6.85
N VAL A 39 20.44 -0.82 7.41
CA VAL A 39 20.32 0.39 6.57
C VAL A 39 21.67 0.49 5.87
N SER A 40 21.68 0.46 4.54
CA SER A 40 22.91 0.59 3.78
C SER A 40 23.73 1.75 4.36
N GLU A 41 24.98 1.51 4.76
CA GLU A 41 25.90 2.57 5.23
C GLU A 41 26.00 3.72 4.21
N ASN A 42 25.56 3.40 2.99
CA ASN A 42 25.54 4.17 1.78
C ASN A 42 24.11 4.60 1.37
N LEU A 43 23.18 4.78 2.32
CA LEU A 43 21.79 5.21 2.05
C LEU A 43 21.71 6.48 1.18
N TYR A 44 22.74 7.31 1.24
CA TYR A 44 22.90 8.52 0.43
C TYR A 44 23.91 8.38 -0.72
N GLU A 45 24.55 7.23 -0.94
CA GLU A 45 25.40 7.02 -2.11
C GLU A 45 24.58 7.07 -3.40
N GLY A 46 24.98 7.97 -4.30
CA GLY A 46 24.23 8.30 -5.51
C GLY A 46 23.19 9.42 -5.31
N ILE A 47 22.88 9.82 -4.07
CA ILE A 47 22.20 11.09 -3.80
C ILE A 47 23.26 12.19 -3.80
N TRP A 48 23.22 13.06 -4.81
CA TRP A 48 24.12 14.20 -4.90
C TRP A 48 24.12 15.01 -3.59
N PRO A 49 25.27 15.49 -3.08
CA PRO A 49 25.34 16.34 -1.88
C PRO A 49 24.45 17.59 -1.94
N SER A 50 23.96 17.94 -3.13
CA SER A 50 22.99 19.02 -3.33
C SER A 50 21.55 18.69 -2.90
N ARG A 51 21.22 17.43 -2.59
CA ARG A 51 19.85 16.92 -2.35
C ARG A 51 19.70 16.20 -1.01
N ILE A 52 20.40 16.69 0.00
CA ILE A 52 20.26 16.21 1.37
C ILE A 52 18.90 16.69 1.91
N ASP A 53 17.85 15.92 1.64
CA ASP A 53 16.52 16.12 2.19
C ASP A 53 16.18 14.92 3.08
N SER A 54 15.31 15.15 4.06
CA SER A 54 14.61 14.07 4.75
C SER A 54 13.42 13.57 3.93
N GLY A 55 13.11 12.29 4.07
CA GLY A 55 11.97 11.69 3.39
C GLY A 55 11.73 10.24 3.73
N VAL A 56 10.74 9.65 3.07
CA VAL A 56 10.33 8.26 3.29
C VAL A 56 10.02 7.63 1.94
N ALA A 57 10.37 6.36 1.78
CA ALA A 57 9.92 5.51 0.68
C ALA A 57 9.27 4.24 1.25
N GLU A 58 8.10 3.88 0.72
CA GLU A 58 7.41 2.62 0.98
C GLU A 58 7.56 1.71 -0.24
N LEU A 59 7.96 0.47 0.01
CA LEU A 59 8.24 -0.53 -1.01
C LEU A 59 7.40 -1.77 -0.75
N VAL A 60 6.93 -2.39 -1.82
CA VAL A 60 6.33 -3.72 -1.82
C VAL A 60 7.29 -4.68 -2.52
N PHE A 61 7.43 -5.89 -1.99
CA PHE A 61 8.28 -6.91 -2.57
C PHE A 61 7.82 -8.28 -2.12
N MET A 62 8.41 -9.32 -2.71
CA MET A 62 8.25 -10.70 -2.26
C MET A 62 9.52 -11.13 -1.52
N VAL A 63 9.37 -11.84 -0.41
CA VAL A 63 10.42 -12.64 0.19
C VAL A 63 10.26 -14.05 -0.35
N ASP A 64 11.32 -14.59 -0.95
CA ASP A 64 11.30 -15.95 -1.48
C ASP A 64 11.52 -17.02 -0.39
N LYS A 65 11.48 -18.29 -0.80
CA LYS A 65 11.63 -19.44 0.10
C LYS A 65 13.01 -19.54 0.77
N THR A 66 13.99 -18.78 0.30
CA THR A 66 15.34 -18.71 0.89
C THR A 66 15.51 -17.51 1.82
N GLY A 67 14.50 -16.65 1.93
CA GLY A 67 14.56 -15.45 2.76
C GLY A 67 15.08 -14.20 2.02
N GLN A 68 15.16 -14.25 0.69
CA GLN A 68 15.69 -13.15 -0.13
C GLN A 68 14.57 -12.27 -0.71
N PRO A 69 14.70 -10.93 -0.64
CA PRO A 69 13.80 -10.01 -1.34
C PRO A 69 13.93 -10.12 -2.87
N LYS A 70 12.80 -10.07 -3.57
CA LYS A 70 12.69 -10.02 -5.04
C LYS A 70 11.45 -9.24 -5.48
N GLU A 71 11.40 -8.90 -6.77
CA GLU A 71 10.26 -8.18 -7.38
C GLU A 71 9.90 -6.89 -6.61
N ILE A 72 10.96 -6.16 -6.22
CA ILE A 72 10.91 -4.97 -5.37
C ILE A 72 10.38 -3.79 -6.17
N GLU A 73 9.36 -3.13 -5.64
CA GLU A 73 8.70 -2.00 -6.26
C GLU A 73 8.43 -0.90 -5.25
N VAL A 74 8.54 0.36 -5.68
CA VAL A 74 8.21 1.50 -4.85
C VAL A 74 6.72 1.79 -4.97
N LEU A 75 5.97 1.55 -3.89
CA LEU A 75 4.55 1.91 -3.81
C LEU A 75 4.37 3.43 -3.80
N ARG A 76 5.24 4.12 -3.04
CA ARG A 76 5.26 5.56 -2.95
C ARG A 76 6.54 6.05 -2.29
N SER A 77 6.93 7.26 -2.62
CA SER A 77 7.99 7.99 -1.93
C SER A 77 7.60 9.45 -1.77
N SER A 78 8.10 10.09 -0.72
CA SER A 78 7.94 11.53 -0.58
C SER A 78 8.55 12.27 -1.77
N ARG A 79 9.70 11.79 -2.26
CA ARG A 79 10.37 12.28 -3.48
C ARG A 79 10.99 11.12 -4.28
N SER A 80 10.87 11.18 -5.60
CA SER A 80 11.28 10.09 -6.50
C SER A 80 12.76 9.72 -6.46
N PHE A 81 13.65 10.65 -6.07
CA PHE A 81 15.08 10.34 -5.97
C PHE A 81 15.42 9.43 -4.78
N PHE A 82 14.49 9.19 -3.85
CA PHE A 82 14.64 8.19 -2.79
C PHE A 82 14.40 6.76 -3.30
N ASN A 83 13.76 6.58 -4.46
CA ASN A 83 13.35 5.27 -4.96
C ASN A 83 14.55 4.31 -5.13
N GLY A 84 15.59 4.73 -5.84
CA GLY A 84 16.76 3.90 -6.10
C GLY A 84 17.50 3.47 -4.83
N PRO A 85 17.89 4.41 -3.94
CA PRO A 85 18.51 4.07 -2.67
C PRO A 85 17.64 3.20 -1.75
N ALA A 86 16.32 3.41 -1.76
CA ALA A 86 15.41 2.58 -1.00
C ALA A 86 15.36 1.14 -1.51
N ILE A 87 15.32 0.95 -2.84
CA ILE A 87 15.41 -0.39 -3.45
C ILE A 87 16.70 -1.09 -3.03
N LYS A 88 17.86 -0.42 -3.18
CA LYS A 88 19.16 -0.96 -2.78
C LYS A 88 19.21 -1.35 -1.30
N THR A 89 18.52 -0.60 -0.45
CA THR A 89 18.43 -0.92 0.98
C THR A 89 17.60 -2.18 1.21
N ILE A 90 16.48 -2.36 0.51
CA ILE A 90 15.68 -3.59 0.64
C ILE A 90 16.43 -4.81 0.09
N GLU A 91 17.26 -4.66 -0.94
CA GLU A 91 18.10 -5.76 -1.48
C GLU A 91 19.10 -6.33 -0.45
N THR A 92 19.53 -5.55 0.54
CA THR A 92 20.46 -6.03 1.59
C THR A 92 19.76 -6.78 2.71
N TYR A 93 18.44 -6.68 2.83
CA TYR A 93 17.72 -7.31 3.94
C TYR A 93 17.71 -8.83 3.81
N ARG A 94 17.69 -9.52 4.95
CA ARG A 94 17.57 -10.98 5.05
C ARG A 94 16.40 -11.35 5.93
N TYR A 95 15.66 -12.37 5.53
CA TYR A 95 14.46 -12.82 6.21
C TYR A 95 14.52 -14.29 6.58
N GLN A 96 13.86 -14.64 7.68
CA GLN A 96 13.29 -15.96 7.84
C GLN A 96 12.09 -16.03 6.89
N PRO A 97 12.04 -16.97 5.94
CA PRO A 97 10.92 -17.07 5.01
C PRO A 97 9.63 -17.37 5.77
N ALA A 98 8.50 -16.97 5.18
CA ALA A 98 7.20 -17.39 5.68
C ALA A 98 7.04 -18.90 5.53
N THR A 99 6.24 -19.52 6.40
CA THR A 99 5.93 -20.94 6.31
C THR A 99 4.43 -21.21 6.28
N VAL A 100 4.03 -22.27 5.58
CA VAL A 100 2.70 -22.87 5.67
C VAL A 100 2.90 -24.30 6.10
N ASN A 101 2.37 -24.69 7.26
CA ASN A 101 2.60 -26.01 7.84
C ASN A 101 4.10 -26.36 7.91
N ALA A 102 4.91 -25.41 8.40
CA ALA A 102 6.38 -25.48 8.48
C ALA A 102 7.15 -25.50 7.14
N GLU A 103 6.48 -25.53 5.99
CA GLU A 103 7.15 -25.48 4.68
C GLU A 103 7.35 -24.04 4.19
N PRO A 104 8.57 -23.64 3.75
CA PRO A 104 8.82 -22.31 3.24
C PRO A 104 7.97 -21.95 2.01
N VAL A 105 7.33 -20.79 2.07
CA VAL A 105 6.55 -20.19 0.99
C VAL A 105 7.05 -18.80 0.65
N GLU A 106 6.72 -18.32 -0.55
CA GLU A 106 6.89 -16.91 -0.87
C GLU A 106 5.94 -16.08 -0.01
N SER A 107 6.34 -14.86 0.35
CA SER A 107 5.43 -13.95 1.04
C SER A 107 5.60 -12.50 0.63
N ARG A 108 4.47 -11.80 0.51
CA ARG A 108 4.46 -10.36 0.24
C ARG A 108 4.87 -9.60 1.50
N GLN A 109 5.77 -8.64 1.34
CA GLN A 109 6.21 -7.74 2.40
C GLN A 109 6.03 -6.29 1.94
N VAL A 110 5.81 -5.40 2.92
CA VAL A 110 5.88 -3.96 2.74
C VAL A 110 6.91 -3.43 3.72
N ALA A 111 7.87 -2.66 3.22
CA ALA A 111 8.89 -2.03 4.06
C ALA A 111 8.90 -0.52 3.84
N ARG A 112 9.33 0.17 4.89
CA ARG A 112 9.47 1.62 4.92
C ARG A 112 10.93 1.95 5.15
N VAL A 113 11.50 2.75 4.25
CA VAL A 113 12.87 3.26 4.34
C VAL A 113 12.82 4.74 4.64
N GLU A 114 13.43 5.15 5.74
CA GLU A 114 13.48 6.53 6.21
C GLU A 114 14.83 7.16 5.90
N PHE A 115 14.78 8.30 5.20
CA PHE A 115 15.92 9.14 4.90
C PHE A 115 15.93 10.26 5.93
N ASP A 116 16.76 10.12 6.94
CA ASP A 116 16.98 11.15 7.95
C ASP A 116 18.31 11.84 7.67
N HIS A 117 18.27 13.09 7.20
CA HIS A 117 19.49 13.80 6.85
C HIS A 117 20.34 14.18 8.08
N SER A 118 19.74 14.20 9.28
CA SER A 118 20.48 14.50 10.52
C SER A 118 21.49 13.40 10.87
N LYS A 119 21.32 12.20 10.32
CA LYS A 119 22.24 11.06 10.49
C LYS A 119 23.48 11.14 9.60
N ILE A 120 23.59 12.15 8.72
CA ILE A 120 24.76 12.35 7.87
C ILE A 120 25.83 13.10 8.69
N ALA A 121 26.78 12.34 9.26
CA ALA A 121 27.79 12.81 10.21
C ALA A 121 28.72 13.95 9.72
N ASN A 122 28.72 14.29 8.42
CA ASN A 122 29.67 15.23 7.81
C ASN A 122 29.06 16.55 7.32
N ILE A 123 27.80 16.87 7.63
CA ILE A 123 27.20 18.16 7.27
C ILE A 123 27.33 19.10 8.47
N ARG A 124 28.19 20.11 8.36
CA ARG A 124 28.29 21.19 9.35
C ARG A 124 26.93 21.91 9.46
N GLY A 125 26.43 22.03 10.69
CA GLY A 125 25.20 22.77 11.01
C GLY A 125 23.95 21.90 10.97
N PHE A 126 23.86 20.92 11.87
CA PHE A 126 22.67 20.08 12.11
C PHE A 126 21.39 20.92 12.11
N VAL A 127 20.70 20.96 10.97
CA VAL A 127 19.31 21.43 10.94
C VAL A 127 18.50 20.31 11.53
N ASN A 128 17.76 20.60 12.59
CA ASN A 128 16.82 19.66 13.17
C ASN A 128 15.85 19.19 12.07
N PRO A 129 15.58 17.89 11.91
CA PRO A 129 14.66 17.36 10.91
C PRO A 129 13.19 17.77 11.12
N MET A 130 12.91 18.57 12.16
CA MET A 130 11.64 19.25 12.41
C MET A 130 11.69 20.77 12.17
N ASP A 131 12.86 21.36 11.93
CA ASP A 131 12.98 22.79 11.62
C ASP A 131 12.75 23.03 10.12
N ALA A 132 12.24 24.22 9.76
CA ALA A 132 12.05 24.58 8.36
C ALA A 132 13.29 25.31 7.82
N PRO A 133 13.74 25.05 6.58
CA PRO A 133 14.85 25.78 5.98
C PRO A 133 14.45 27.23 5.71
N ASP A 134 15.47 28.09 5.57
CA ASP A 134 15.27 29.52 5.33
C ASP A 134 14.32 29.80 4.17
N GLY A 135 13.40 30.72 4.39
CA GLY A 135 12.41 31.13 3.39
C GLY A 135 11.22 30.17 3.21
N TYR A 136 11.26 28.95 3.76
CA TYR A 136 10.13 28.01 3.68
C TYR A 136 8.84 28.62 4.23
N MET A 137 8.86 29.09 5.48
CA MET A 137 7.66 29.63 6.14
C MET A 137 7.09 30.84 5.40
N SER A 138 7.93 31.68 4.78
CA SER A 138 7.50 32.81 3.97
C SER A 138 6.75 32.36 2.71
N LEU A 139 7.27 31.36 2.01
CA LEU A 139 6.62 30.79 0.82
C LEU A 139 5.35 30.01 1.20
N TYR A 140 5.39 29.22 2.26
CA TYR A 140 4.24 28.47 2.77
C TYR A 140 3.08 29.39 3.17
N ASN A 141 3.36 30.43 3.96
CA ASN A 141 2.35 31.41 4.35
C ASN A 141 1.78 32.18 3.16
N ARG A 142 2.61 32.46 2.14
CA ARG A 142 2.16 33.07 0.88
C ARG A 142 1.20 32.15 0.12
N LEU A 143 1.51 30.86 0.05
CA LEU A 143 0.65 29.86 -0.58
C LEU A 143 -0.68 29.75 0.18
N ARG A 144 -0.63 29.58 1.52
CA ARG A 144 -1.82 29.51 2.38
C ARG A 144 -2.71 30.74 2.22
N LYS A 145 -2.10 31.95 2.21
CA LYS A 145 -2.84 33.20 2.00
C LYS A 145 -3.48 33.27 0.60
N GLU A 146 -2.87 32.69 -0.43
CA GLU A 146 -3.46 32.63 -1.76
C GLU A 146 -4.65 31.66 -1.81
N LEU A 147 -4.52 30.48 -1.19
CA LEU A 147 -5.56 29.45 -1.13
C LEU A 147 -6.76 29.86 -0.27
N ASN A 148 -6.56 30.70 0.76
CA ASN A 148 -7.64 31.17 1.65
C ASN A 148 -8.42 32.38 1.09
N LYS A 149 -8.22 32.77 -0.17
CA LYS A 149 -9.00 33.83 -0.79
C LYS A 149 -10.36 33.30 -1.22
N GLU A 150 -11.35 34.18 -1.33
CA GLU A 150 -12.65 33.85 -1.94
C GLU A 150 -12.51 33.40 -3.41
N SER A 151 -11.50 33.91 -4.12
CA SER A 151 -11.16 33.46 -5.47
C SER A 151 -9.64 33.26 -5.59
N PRO A 152 -9.13 32.08 -5.22
CA PRO A 152 -7.70 31.77 -5.27
C PRO A 152 -7.17 31.80 -6.71
N ASN A 153 -5.95 32.30 -6.91
CA ASN A 153 -5.32 32.27 -8.24
C ASN A 153 -4.49 30.98 -8.42
N HIS A 154 -5.00 30.04 -9.22
CA HIS A 154 -4.36 28.75 -9.49
C HIS A 154 -2.90 28.88 -9.93
N ARG A 155 -2.61 29.71 -10.94
CA ARG A 155 -1.24 29.89 -11.47
C ARG A 155 -0.27 30.41 -10.41
N LYS A 156 -0.73 31.35 -9.57
CA LYS A 156 0.09 31.92 -8.49
C LYS A 156 0.33 30.91 -7.36
N ALA A 157 -0.67 30.10 -7.04
CA ALA A 157 -0.56 29.04 -6.05
C ALA A 157 0.44 27.96 -6.52
N VAL A 158 0.29 27.45 -7.74
CA VAL A 158 1.22 26.48 -8.37
C VAL A 158 2.63 27.06 -8.46
N HIS A 159 2.79 28.32 -8.87
CA HIS A 159 4.10 28.97 -8.93
C HIS A 159 4.77 29.06 -7.55
N THR A 160 4.00 29.37 -6.50
CA THR A 160 4.52 29.43 -5.13
C THR A 160 4.89 28.04 -4.62
N LEU A 161 4.07 27.03 -4.88
CA LEU A 161 4.37 25.63 -4.56
C LEU A 161 5.65 25.13 -5.26
N ASN A 162 5.83 25.47 -6.54
CA ASN A 162 7.05 25.14 -7.28
C ASN A 162 8.30 25.78 -6.67
N LYS A 163 8.19 26.98 -6.08
CA LYS A 163 9.30 27.59 -5.33
C LYS A 163 9.61 26.79 -4.06
N ILE A 164 8.60 26.35 -3.32
CA ILE A 164 8.77 25.47 -2.14
C ILE A 164 9.47 24.17 -2.56
N HIS A 165 9.04 23.56 -3.66
CA HIS A 165 9.63 22.31 -4.15
C HIS A 165 11.12 22.43 -4.53
N ARG A 166 11.58 23.63 -4.89
CA ARG A 166 12.98 23.92 -5.22
C ARG A 166 13.86 24.23 -4.02
N LEU A 167 13.28 24.44 -2.83
CA LEU A 167 14.07 24.58 -1.60
C LEU A 167 14.87 23.29 -1.35
N ARG A 168 16.08 23.48 -0.84
CA ARG A 168 17.00 22.41 -0.43
C ARG A 168 16.85 22.16 1.07
N TYR A 169 17.33 21.02 1.55
CA TYR A 169 17.30 20.68 2.98
C TYR A 169 15.88 20.61 3.53
N LYS A 170 14.99 19.99 2.74
CA LYS A 170 13.64 19.72 3.23
C LYS A 170 13.72 18.75 4.39
N THR A 171 12.94 19.04 5.40
CA THR A 171 12.84 18.27 6.64
C THR A 171 11.51 17.51 6.67
N PHE A 172 11.35 16.58 7.60
CA PHE A 172 10.09 15.83 7.74
C PHE A 172 8.91 16.78 7.96
N PHE A 173 9.10 17.81 8.79
CA PHE A 173 8.12 18.86 9.02
C PHE A 173 7.69 19.56 7.72
N THR A 174 8.67 20.00 6.91
CA THR A 174 8.36 20.72 5.67
C THR A 174 7.69 19.84 4.63
N GLU A 175 8.02 18.55 4.61
CA GLU A 175 7.44 17.59 3.68
C GLU A 175 5.96 17.37 4.01
N VAL A 176 5.62 17.11 5.27
CA VAL A 176 4.22 17.00 5.73
C VAL A 176 3.41 18.22 5.33
N HIS A 177 3.90 19.42 5.66
CA HIS A 177 3.18 20.66 5.38
C HIS A 177 3.10 20.97 3.87
N THR A 178 4.12 20.62 3.09
CA THR A 178 4.07 20.78 1.63
C THR A 178 3.03 19.85 1.02
N GLN A 179 2.92 18.61 1.48
CA GLN A 179 1.90 17.68 1.00
C GLN A 179 0.48 18.12 1.42
N LEU A 180 0.31 18.65 2.63
CA LEU A 180 -0.96 19.27 3.03
C LEU A 180 -1.34 20.47 2.15
N ALA A 181 -0.38 21.33 1.80
CA ALA A 181 -0.65 22.43 0.87
C ALA A 181 -1.01 21.93 -0.54
N ARG A 182 -0.42 20.81 -0.99
CA ARG A 182 -0.81 20.15 -2.25
C ARG A 182 -2.23 19.61 -2.19
N TYR A 183 -2.62 18.99 -1.08
CA TYR A 183 -4.00 18.57 -0.85
C TYR A 183 -4.97 19.75 -0.96
N TYR A 184 -4.74 20.86 -0.23
CA TYR A 184 -5.61 22.03 -0.31
C TYR A 184 -5.67 22.67 -1.70
N LEU A 185 -4.55 22.65 -2.44
CA LEU A 185 -4.53 23.08 -3.83
C LEU A 185 -5.43 22.17 -4.71
N ALA A 186 -5.38 20.85 -4.50
CA ALA A 186 -6.19 19.89 -5.24
C ALA A 186 -7.67 19.92 -4.83
N VAL A 187 -7.99 20.29 -3.59
CA VAL A 187 -9.37 20.57 -3.17
C VAL A 187 -9.97 21.72 -3.98
N GLU A 188 -9.18 22.77 -4.22
CA GLU A 188 -9.64 23.97 -4.94
C GLU A 188 -9.65 23.78 -6.46
N PHE A 189 -8.68 23.06 -7.02
CA PHE A 189 -8.43 23.05 -8.47
C PHE A 189 -8.28 21.67 -9.12
N GLY A 190 -8.26 20.60 -8.33
CA GLY A 190 -7.87 19.26 -8.79
C GLY A 190 -8.97 18.22 -8.68
N SER A 191 -8.66 17.01 -9.15
CA SER A 191 -9.53 15.85 -9.03
C SER A 191 -9.46 15.21 -7.63
N LYS A 192 -10.36 14.27 -7.35
CA LYS A 192 -10.33 13.50 -6.09
C LYS A 192 -9.08 12.61 -5.98
N GLU A 193 -8.57 12.11 -7.11
CA GLU A 193 -7.30 11.39 -7.17
C GLU A 193 -6.13 12.30 -6.78
N GLU A 194 -6.10 13.53 -7.29
CA GLU A 194 -5.10 14.54 -6.94
C GLU A 194 -5.21 15.00 -5.46
N GLN A 195 -6.39 14.85 -4.85
CA GLN A 195 -6.58 15.06 -3.41
C GLN A 195 -6.07 13.88 -2.57
N LEU A 196 -6.28 12.64 -3.02
CA LEU A 196 -5.93 11.44 -2.24
C LEU A 196 -4.41 11.25 -2.10
N GLU A 197 -3.65 11.47 -3.18
CA GLU A 197 -2.19 11.20 -3.19
C GLU A 197 -1.41 11.98 -2.13
N PRO A 198 -1.58 13.31 -1.97
CA PRO A 198 -0.84 14.05 -0.96
C PRO A 198 -1.19 13.61 0.47
N LEU A 199 -2.45 13.26 0.75
CA LEU A 199 -2.86 12.76 2.07
C LEU A 199 -2.20 11.41 2.39
N LEU A 200 -2.17 10.50 1.41
CA LEU A 200 -1.45 9.24 1.52
C LEU A 200 0.04 9.44 1.77
N LYS A 201 0.65 10.49 1.20
CA LYS A 201 2.03 10.88 1.48
C LYS A 201 2.23 11.46 2.87
N VAL A 202 1.31 12.28 3.38
CA VAL A 202 1.38 12.78 4.76
C VAL A 202 1.36 11.62 5.76
N MET A 203 0.53 10.62 5.53
CA MET A 203 0.46 9.44 6.42
C MET A 203 1.77 8.63 6.46
N MET A 204 2.65 8.76 5.45
CA MET A 204 4.01 8.18 5.51
C MET A 204 4.85 8.81 6.63
N PHE A 205 4.44 9.90 7.27
CA PHE A 205 5.18 10.55 8.35
C PHE A 205 4.54 10.35 9.73
N GLU A 206 3.45 9.57 9.84
CA GLU A 206 2.62 9.52 11.05
C GLU A 206 3.35 9.03 12.32
N ASN A 207 4.38 8.22 12.17
CA ASN A 207 5.17 7.66 13.28
C ASN A 207 6.55 8.33 13.40
N ILE A 208 6.84 9.40 12.64
CA ILE A 208 8.11 10.12 12.77
C ILE A 208 8.05 11.06 13.96
N GLU A 209 8.94 10.81 14.91
CA GLU A 209 9.14 11.64 16.10
C GLU A 209 10.60 12.03 16.24
N TRP A 210 10.85 13.28 16.63
CA TRP A 210 12.18 13.79 16.94
C TRP A 210 12.12 14.74 18.14
N GLY A 211 12.94 14.47 19.16
CA GLY A 211 13.00 15.31 20.36
C GLY A 211 11.65 15.48 21.08
N GLY A 212 10.80 14.44 21.09
CA GLY A 212 9.45 14.49 21.68
C GLY A 212 8.39 15.18 20.82
N LYS A 213 8.73 15.62 19.60
CA LYS A 213 7.80 16.25 18.64
C LYS A 213 7.53 15.31 17.48
N ARG A 214 6.25 15.11 17.16
CA ARG A 214 5.82 14.35 15.97
C ARG A 214 5.83 15.25 14.74
N ALA A 215 6.17 14.68 13.59
CA ALA A 215 6.07 15.36 12.30
C ALA A 215 4.60 15.66 11.93
N LEU A 216 3.68 14.84 12.41
CA LEU A 216 2.23 14.94 12.24
C LEU A 216 1.57 14.82 13.62
N ASP A 217 0.79 15.82 14.02
CA ASP A 217 0.02 15.78 15.27
C ASP A 217 -1.22 14.89 15.14
N ASP A 218 -1.73 14.41 16.29
CA ASP A 218 -2.81 13.42 16.33
C ASP A 218 -4.15 13.97 15.82
N GLU A 219 -4.45 15.25 16.04
CA GLU A 219 -5.67 15.89 15.55
C GLU A 219 -5.69 15.96 14.02
N THR A 220 -4.59 16.42 13.43
CA THR A 220 -4.41 16.47 11.99
C THR A 220 -4.41 15.05 11.40
N LYS A 221 -3.70 14.10 12.02
CA LYS A 221 -3.72 12.68 11.63
C LYS A 221 -5.15 12.12 11.57
N ASN A 222 -5.93 12.32 12.63
CA ASN A 222 -7.30 11.79 12.71
C ASN A 222 -8.20 12.38 11.62
N THR A 223 -8.04 13.68 11.33
CA THR A 223 -8.75 14.36 10.24
C THR A 223 -8.38 13.79 8.87
N ILE A 224 -7.09 13.55 8.63
CA ILE A 224 -6.59 12.97 7.38
C ILE A 224 -7.11 11.54 7.18
N GLN A 225 -7.16 10.73 8.23
CA GLN A 225 -7.69 9.35 8.15
C GLN A 225 -9.14 9.32 7.66
N LEU A 226 -9.99 10.22 8.17
CA LEU A 226 -11.38 10.38 7.71
C LEU A 226 -11.44 10.81 6.23
N ALA A 227 -10.61 11.79 5.85
CA ALA A 227 -10.57 12.31 4.48
C ALA A 227 -10.10 11.25 3.47
N ILE A 228 -9.07 10.46 3.82
CA ILE A 228 -8.58 9.35 2.99
C ILE A 228 -9.68 8.33 2.74
N LEU A 229 -10.39 7.88 3.79
CA LEU A 229 -11.46 6.90 3.63
C LEU A 229 -12.60 7.44 2.77
N LYS A 230 -13.01 8.69 2.99
CA LYS A 230 -14.02 9.33 2.15
C LYS A 230 -13.61 9.37 0.68
N LEU A 231 -12.39 9.81 0.38
CA LEU A 231 -11.88 9.88 -0.99
C LEU A 231 -11.77 8.49 -1.62
N MET A 232 -11.28 7.49 -0.89
CA MET A 232 -11.20 6.11 -1.39
C MET A 232 -12.59 5.56 -1.76
N LEU A 233 -13.60 5.78 -0.93
CA LEU A 233 -14.97 5.36 -1.23
C LEU A 233 -15.55 6.09 -2.46
N ASP A 234 -15.35 7.40 -2.53
CA ASP A 234 -15.79 8.23 -3.66
C ASP A 234 -15.12 7.83 -4.99
N LEU A 235 -13.90 7.31 -4.93
CA LEU A 235 -13.12 6.84 -6.08
C LEU A 235 -13.33 5.35 -6.40
N GLY A 236 -14.13 4.64 -5.60
CA GLY A 236 -14.34 3.19 -5.74
C GLY A 236 -13.15 2.32 -5.35
N HIS A 237 -12.20 2.82 -4.55
CA HIS A 237 -11.06 2.08 -4.00
C HIS A 237 -11.49 1.19 -2.82
N ASN A 238 -12.47 0.32 -3.05
CA ASN A 238 -13.19 -0.38 -1.98
C ASN A 238 -12.30 -1.34 -1.18
N ALA A 239 -11.39 -2.05 -1.85
CA ALA A 239 -10.48 -2.98 -1.18
C ALA A 239 -9.45 -2.24 -0.32
N GLU A 240 -8.87 -1.15 -0.84
CA GLU A 240 -7.96 -0.29 -0.10
C GLU A 240 -8.67 0.39 1.07
N ALA A 241 -9.91 0.82 0.89
CA ALA A 241 -10.73 1.42 1.94
C ALA A 241 -10.98 0.45 3.10
N LEU A 242 -11.30 -0.82 2.81
CA LEU A 242 -11.47 -1.84 3.86
C LEU A 242 -10.18 -2.03 4.67
N LYS A 243 -9.04 -2.11 3.99
CA LYS A 243 -7.74 -2.28 4.65
C LYS A 243 -7.41 -1.06 5.52
N LYS A 244 -7.51 0.16 4.96
CA LYS A 244 -7.28 1.40 5.72
C LYS A 244 -8.26 1.60 6.86
N TYR A 245 -9.51 1.19 6.68
CA TYR A 245 -10.48 1.22 7.77
C TYR A 245 -10.04 0.33 8.93
N SER A 246 -9.59 -0.90 8.68
CA SER A 246 -9.10 -1.78 9.75
C SER A 246 -7.89 -1.20 10.49
N GLU A 247 -6.99 -0.51 9.78
CA GLU A 247 -5.81 0.13 10.36
C GLU A 247 -6.20 1.37 11.21
N PHE A 248 -7.05 2.24 10.66
CA PHE A 248 -7.40 3.52 11.27
C PHE A 248 -8.41 3.37 12.42
N SER A 249 -9.41 2.50 12.28
CA SER A 249 -10.43 2.28 13.32
C SER A 249 -9.86 1.71 14.63
N ALA A 250 -8.68 1.07 14.58
CA ALA A 250 -8.00 0.56 15.77
C ALA A 250 -7.51 1.66 16.72
N THR A 251 -7.26 2.87 16.21
CA THR A 251 -6.70 4.00 16.99
C THR A 251 -7.55 5.26 16.95
N ASN A 252 -8.55 5.32 16.06
CA ASN A 252 -9.43 6.46 15.88
C ASN A 252 -10.90 6.00 15.87
N SER A 253 -11.61 6.26 16.96
CA SER A 253 -13.02 5.86 17.11
C SER A 253 -13.94 6.57 16.12
N ASP A 254 -13.61 7.80 15.69
CA ASP A 254 -14.45 8.56 14.76
C ASP A 254 -14.49 7.90 13.39
N VAL A 255 -13.39 7.26 12.97
CA VAL A 255 -13.36 6.44 11.76
C VAL A 255 -14.35 5.28 11.86
N SER A 256 -14.34 4.55 12.98
CA SER A 256 -15.27 3.44 13.22
C SER A 256 -16.73 3.91 13.15
N ASN A 257 -17.02 5.01 13.86
CA ASN A 257 -18.36 5.58 13.93
C ASN A 257 -18.85 6.07 12.55
N ALA A 258 -17.99 6.75 11.78
CA ALA A 258 -18.37 7.33 10.50
C ALA A 258 -18.52 6.28 9.38
N PHE A 259 -17.68 5.23 9.37
CA PHE A 259 -17.53 4.37 8.19
C PHE A 259 -17.98 2.93 8.36
N SER A 260 -18.24 2.44 9.59
CA SER A 260 -18.60 1.02 9.84
C SER A 260 -19.71 0.48 8.93
N SER A 261 -20.79 1.23 8.74
CA SER A 261 -21.91 0.83 7.87
C SER A 261 -21.54 0.75 6.38
N TYR A 262 -20.66 1.63 5.89
CA TYR A 262 -20.12 1.56 4.53
C TYR A 262 -19.25 0.31 4.35
N MET A 263 -18.40 0.02 5.34
CA MET A 263 -17.53 -1.16 5.30
C MET A 263 -18.31 -2.47 5.33
N GLN A 264 -19.43 -2.52 6.07
CA GLN A 264 -20.34 -3.66 6.05
C GLN A 264 -20.96 -3.86 4.65
N LYS A 265 -21.41 -2.78 4.00
CA LYS A 265 -21.94 -2.85 2.63
C LYS A 265 -20.88 -3.33 1.63
N ILE A 266 -19.65 -2.84 1.72
CA ILE A 266 -18.55 -3.30 0.85
C ILE A 266 -18.29 -4.80 1.05
N LYS A 267 -18.28 -5.29 2.31
CA LYS A 267 -18.13 -6.72 2.60
C LYS A 267 -19.29 -7.56 2.05
N GLN A 268 -20.51 -7.04 2.05
CA GLN A 268 -21.65 -7.71 1.40
C GLN A 268 -21.48 -7.78 -0.12
N ILE A 269 -21.04 -6.69 -0.74
CA ILE A 269 -20.75 -6.65 -2.18
C ILE A 269 -19.64 -7.65 -2.54
N GLN A 270 -18.57 -7.72 -1.73
CA GLN A 270 -17.48 -8.67 -1.89
C GLN A 270 -17.96 -10.13 -1.95
N GLN A 271 -19.05 -10.46 -1.25
CA GLN A 271 -19.64 -11.81 -1.20
C GLN A 271 -20.80 -12.02 -2.19
N SER A 272 -21.20 -10.99 -2.93
CA SER A 272 -22.30 -11.05 -3.90
C SER A 272 -21.81 -11.41 -5.29
N ASP A 273 -22.72 -11.76 -6.20
CA ASP A 273 -22.42 -12.00 -7.62
C ASP A 273 -22.32 -10.69 -8.45
N SER A 274 -22.36 -9.51 -7.81
CA SER A 274 -22.36 -8.23 -8.53
C SER A 274 -20.99 -7.91 -9.12
N VAL A 275 -20.93 -7.56 -10.40
CA VAL A 275 -19.66 -7.14 -11.02
C VAL A 275 -19.26 -5.77 -10.49
N LEU A 276 -18.00 -5.66 -10.06
CA LEU A 276 -17.39 -4.39 -9.66
C LEU A 276 -16.38 -3.92 -10.68
N GLU A 277 -16.59 -2.72 -11.20
CA GLU A 277 -15.65 -2.06 -12.09
C GLU A 277 -14.67 -1.18 -11.30
N ARG A 278 -13.37 -1.36 -11.56
CA ARG A 278 -12.32 -0.45 -11.09
C ARG A 278 -11.52 0.08 -12.27
N ARG A 279 -11.73 1.34 -12.62
CA ARG A 279 -10.91 2.03 -13.61
C ARG A 279 -9.62 2.56 -13.01
N VAL A 280 -8.53 2.43 -13.76
CA VAL A 280 -7.21 2.88 -13.33
C VAL A 280 -6.39 3.37 -14.52
N THR A 281 -5.69 4.48 -14.32
CA THR A 281 -4.74 5.02 -15.28
C THR A 281 -3.33 4.68 -14.83
N LEU A 282 -2.52 4.13 -15.73
CA LEU A 282 -1.11 3.88 -15.49
C LEU A 282 -0.37 5.20 -15.34
N THR A 283 0.52 5.27 -14.37
CA THR A 283 1.37 6.41 -14.07
C THR A 283 2.35 6.71 -15.21
N PRO A 284 3.07 7.85 -15.17
CA PRO A 284 4.08 8.17 -16.18
C PRO A 284 5.23 7.15 -16.32
N ASP A 285 5.47 6.31 -15.31
CA ASP A 285 6.41 5.18 -15.37
C ASP A 285 5.76 3.86 -15.83
N GLY A 286 4.51 3.91 -16.31
CA GLY A 286 3.81 2.78 -16.92
C GLY A 286 3.27 1.77 -15.93
N LYS A 287 2.95 2.19 -14.69
CA LYS A 287 2.53 1.28 -13.62
C LYS A 287 1.22 1.70 -12.98
N ALA A 288 0.48 0.74 -12.44
CA ALA A 288 -0.62 1.03 -11.54
C ALA A 288 -0.75 -0.06 -10.49
N PHE A 289 -1.05 0.32 -9.25
CA PHE A 289 -1.27 -0.61 -8.13
C PHE A 289 -2.72 -0.52 -7.69
N LEU A 290 -3.36 -1.67 -7.50
CA LEU A 290 -4.69 -1.76 -6.93
C LEU A 290 -4.86 -3.03 -6.09
N SER A 291 -5.66 -2.93 -5.03
CA SER A 291 -6.12 -4.09 -4.27
C SER A 291 -7.36 -4.68 -4.92
N LEU A 292 -7.42 -6.00 -5.01
CA LEU A 292 -8.59 -6.69 -5.52
C LEU A 292 -9.54 -6.98 -4.36
N LEU A 293 -10.80 -6.54 -4.49
CA LEU A 293 -11.86 -6.88 -3.54
C LEU A 293 -12.33 -8.33 -3.75
N LYS A 294 -12.42 -8.76 -5.01
CA LYS A 294 -12.81 -10.13 -5.38
C LYS A 294 -11.67 -10.87 -6.06
N LYS A 295 -11.75 -12.20 -6.04
CA LYS A 295 -10.67 -13.09 -6.48
C LYS A 295 -10.75 -13.47 -7.96
N SER A 296 -11.90 -13.25 -8.58
CA SER A 296 -12.11 -13.47 -10.01
C SER A 296 -12.16 -12.13 -10.73
N PHE A 297 -11.42 -11.98 -11.82
CA PHE A 297 -11.40 -10.71 -12.54
C PHE A 297 -11.04 -10.85 -14.03
N VAL A 298 -11.41 -9.81 -14.77
CA VAL A 298 -11.03 -9.56 -16.17
C VAL A 298 -10.37 -8.18 -16.24
N VAL A 299 -9.35 -8.05 -17.09
CA VAL A 299 -8.65 -6.79 -17.35
C VAL A 299 -9.03 -6.33 -18.76
N GLU A 300 -9.77 -5.24 -18.86
CA GLU A 300 -10.18 -4.63 -20.13
C GLU A 300 -9.34 -3.40 -20.43
N LEU A 301 -8.68 -3.39 -21.59
CA LEU A 301 -7.97 -2.23 -22.09
C LEU A 301 -8.95 -1.20 -22.69
N VAL A 302 -8.95 0.01 -22.14
CA VAL A 302 -9.76 1.11 -22.67
C VAL A 302 -8.96 1.92 -23.70
N THR A 303 -7.75 2.34 -23.33
CA THR A 303 -6.80 3.04 -24.22
C THR A 303 -5.36 2.75 -23.81
N GLY A 304 -4.42 2.72 -24.77
CA GLY A 304 -2.99 2.51 -24.51
C GLY A 304 -2.58 1.06 -24.72
N SER A 305 -1.65 0.55 -23.90
CA SER A 305 -1.21 -0.85 -23.96
C SER A 305 -0.83 -1.38 -22.58
N VAL A 306 -1.20 -2.65 -22.31
CA VAL A 306 -0.78 -3.40 -21.12
C VAL A 306 0.12 -4.54 -21.60
N ASP A 307 1.29 -4.67 -20.98
CA ASP A 307 2.24 -5.73 -21.29
C ASP A 307 1.93 -6.97 -20.45
N ASN A 308 1.92 -6.78 -19.12
CA ASN A 308 1.67 -7.84 -18.15
C ASN A 308 1.08 -7.25 -16.88
N PHE A 309 0.64 -8.14 -15.99
CA PHE A 309 0.32 -7.77 -14.62
C PHE A 309 0.87 -8.77 -13.63
N LEU A 310 1.21 -8.25 -12.46
CA LEU A 310 1.79 -9.00 -11.35
C LEU A 310 0.77 -9.07 -10.22
N ILE A 311 0.61 -10.26 -9.65
CA ILE A 311 -0.22 -10.49 -8.48
C ILE A 311 0.71 -10.85 -7.32
N ARG A 312 0.79 -9.96 -6.33
CA ARG A 312 1.53 -10.18 -5.08
C ARG A 312 0.52 -10.48 -3.98
N CYS A 313 0.47 -11.73 -3.55
CA CYS A 313 -0.39 -12.16 -2.45
C CYS A 313 0.43 -12.46 -1.20
N GLU A 314 -0.24 -12.59 -0.05
CA GLU A 314 0.39 -12.97 1.22
C GLU A 314 1.29 -14.20 1.11
N ARG A 315 0.94 -15.16 0.26
CA ARG A 315 1.58 -16.50 0.20
C ARG A 315 2.08 -16.90 -1.19
N ARG A 316 1.97 -16.03 -2.19
CA ARG A 316 2.32 -16.36 -3.59
C ARG A 316 2.56 -15.13 -4.44
N PHE A 317 3.45 -15.28 -5.41
CA PHE A 317 3.61 -14.37 -6.53
C PHE A 317 3.17 -15.02 -7.86
N ALA A 318 2.58 -14.24 -8.75
CA ALA A 318 2.33 -14.64 -10.13
C ALA A 318 2.50 -13.47 -11.09
N ARG A 319 3.00 -13.78 -12.29
CA ARG A 319 3.08 -12.88 -13.44
C ARG A 319 2.19 -13.44 -14.53
N PHE A 320 1.37 -12.58 -15.13
CA PHE A 320 0.50 -12.93 -16.23
C PHE A 320 0.75 -11.97 -17.39
N GLU A 321 1.00 -12.53 -18.57
CA GLU A 321 0.95 -11.74 -19.80
C GLU A 321 -0.49 -11.29 -20.06
N TYR A 322 -0.66 -10.10 -20.60
CA TYR A 322 -1.98 -9.56 -20.90
C TYR A 322 -2.67 -10.40 -21.99
N ASN A 323 -3.90 -10.85 -21.69
CA ASN A 323 -4.77 -11.51 -22.65
C ASN A 323 -6.18 -10.93 -22.52
N PRO A 324 -6.73 -10.26 -23.56
CA PRO A 324 -8.04 -9.62 -23.50
C PRO A 324 -9.22 -10.60 -23.38
N GLU A 325 -9.03 -11.88 -23.69
CA GLU A 325 -10.06 -12.91 -23.60
C GLU A 325 -9.97 -13.74 -22.31
N ALA A 326 -8.94 -13.50 -21.49
CA ALA A 326 -8.71 -14.29 -20.29
C ALA A 326 -9.51 -13.78 -19.09
N GLN A 327 -10.12 -14.72 -18.39
CA GLN A 327 -10.58 -14.55 -17.03
C GLN A 327 -9.56 -15.19 -16.08
N TYR A 328 -9.31 -14.50 -14.97
CA TYR A 328 -8.33 -14.92 -13.98
C TYR A 328 -9.01 -15.19 -12.64
N ASP A 329 -8.62 -16.28 -12.00
CA ASP A 329 -9.09 -16.68 -10.67
C ASP A 329 -7.90 -16.82 -9.72
N ILE A 330 -7.93 -16.08 -8.62
CA ILE A 330 -6.93 -16.16 -7.55
C ILE A 330 -7.39 -17.21 -6.53
N PRO A 331 -6.65 -18.31 -6.33
CA PRO A 331 -7.01 -19.31 -5.33
C PRO A 331 -7.08 -18.70 -3.93
N ALA A 332 -8.11 -19.06 -3.17
CA ALA A 332 -8.30 -18.51 -1.82
C ALA A 332 -7.09 -18.73 -0.90
N ALA A 333 -6.36 -19.83 -1.11
CA ALA A 333 -5.14 -20.19 -0.39
C ALA A 333 -3.97 -19.20 -0.55
N TRP A 334 -4.01 -18.28 -1.52
CA TRP A 334 -2.95 -17.29 -1.72
C TRP A 334 -3.04 -16.12 -0.73
N GLY A 335 -4.19 -15.95 -0.08
CA GLY A 335 -4.47 -14.86 0.87
C GLY A 335 -4.93 -13.58 0.19
N GLU A 336 -4.71 -12.45 0.86
CA GLU A 336 -4.97 -11.11 0.31
C GLU A 336 -3.93 -10.74 -0.75
N CYS A 337 -4.38 -10.07 -1.82
CA CYS A 337 -3.58 -9.83 -3.01
C CYS A 337 -3.64 -8.39 -3.51
N GLU A 338 -2.51 -7.94 -4.05
CA GLU A 338 -2.34 -6.65 -4.72
C GLU A 338 -1.93 -6.90 -6.16
N MET A 339 -2.60 -6.23 -7.08
CA MET A 339 -2.29 -6.24 -8.51
C MET A 339 -1.40 -5.04 -8.85
N GLN A 340 -0.37 -5.30 -9.65
CA GLN A 340 0.38 -4.30 -10.38
C GLN A 340 0.16 -4.48 -11.88
N LEU A 341 -0.38 -3.47 -12.55
CA LEU A 341 -0.42 -3.40 -14.01
C LEU A 341 0.86 -2.76 -14.53
N ASN A 342 1.40 -3.29 -15.63
CA ASN A 342 2.56 -2.74 -16.34
C ASN A 342 2.22 -2.51 -17.82
N GLY A 343 2.59 -1.36 -18.36
CA GLY A 343 2.30 -1.03 -19.75
C GLY A 343 2.79 0.36 -20.15
N ALA A 344 2.21 0.93 -21.19
CA ALA A 344 2.54 2.28 -21.63
C ALA A 344 2.04 3.34 -20.62
N PRO A 345 2.76 4.46 -20.46
CA PRO A 345 2.29 5.60 -19.67
C PRO A 345 0.89 6.07 -20.09
N ASP A 346 0.10 6.55 -19.13
CA ASP A 346 -1.26 7.09 -19.33
C ASP A 346 -2.27 6.07 -19.93
N THR A 347 -1.94 4.78 -19.95
CA THR A 347 -2.86 3.71 -20.34
C THR A 347 -4.04 3.65 -19.38
N LEU A 348 -5.27 3.57 -19.90
CA LEU A 348 -6.49 3.46 -19.13
C LEU A 348 -7.00 2.02 -19.21
N VAL A 349 -7.21 1.42 -18.04
CA VAL A 349 -7.64 0.04 -17.87
C VAL A 349 -8.89 0.00 -17.00
N SER A 350 -9.79 -0.92 -17.32
CA SER A 350 -10.91 -1.30 -16.45
C SER A 350 -10.69 -2.71 -15.91
N VAL A 351 -10.71 -2.86 -14.59
CA VAL A 351 -10.61 -4.17 -13.92
C VAL A 351 -12.00 -4.54 -13.43
N LEU A 352 -12.61 -5.53 -14.08
CA LEU A 352 -13.93 -6.05 -13.73
C LEU A 352 -13.77 -7.23 -12.77
N GLN A 353 -14.30 -7.10 -11.56
CA GLN A 353 -14.17 -8.06 -10.48
C GLN A 353 -15.50 -8.78 -10.25
N GLN A 354 -15.48 -10.11 -10.26
CA GLN A 354 -16.67 -10.98 -10.22
C GLN A 354 -16.76 -11.76 -8.91
#